data_AF-A0A2D5ET16-F1
#
_entry.id   AF-A0A2D5ET16-F1
#
_cell.length_a   1.000
_cell.length_b   1.000
_cell.length_c   1.000
_cell.angle_alpha   90.00
_cell.angle_beta   90.00
_cell.angle_gamma   90.00
#
_symmetry.space_group_name_H-M   'P 1'
#
loop_
_entity.id
_entity.type
_entity.pdbx_description
1 polymer ?
#
loop_
_entity_poly.entity_id
_entity_poly.type
_entity_poly.pdbx_seq_one_letter_code
_entity_poly.pdbx_strand_id
1 'polypeptide(L)'
;MDKIGSLDAKFVWLFALAAVLLGAGSGYVTSGMGGSVASAVYFGIFSVSGFLATLLTRSKVGMAIGAFALASLLSAGGYYFLVASATQEATEALGATGDTGALGAFMGGFVAVIVLVGTLVAGIAGTVTGGRFRKKLAAA
;
A
#
# COMPACT_ATOMS: atom_id res chain seq x y z
N MET A 1 0.24 26.96 10.88
CA MET A 1 -0.94 26.07 10.78
C MET A 1 -1.66 26.18 9.43
N ASP A 2 -1.14 26.95 8.46
CA ASP A 2 -1.87 27.39 7.26
C ASP A 2 -2.03 26.38 6.11
N LYS A 3 -1.53 25.14 6.24
CA LYS A 3 -1.57 24.14 5.16
C LYS A 3 -2.52 22.96 5.39
N ILE A 4 -3.21 22.92 6.54
CA ILE A 4 -4.14 21.83 6.86
C ILE A 4 -5.45 22.06 6.11
N GLY A 5 -5.90 21.04 5.37
CA GLY A 5 -7.11 21.13 4.56
C GLY A 5 -7.09 22.22 3.47
N SER A 6 -5.91 22.67 3.03
CA SER A 6 -5.82 23.70 1.98
C SER A 6 -5.79 23.10 0.57
N LEU A 7 -5.27 21.89 0.41
CA LEU A 7 -5.13 21.22 -0.88
C LEU A 7 -6.49 20.77 -1.45
N ASP A 8 -6.59 20.74 -2.78
CA ASP A 8 -7.79 20.26 -3.46
C ASP A 8 -8.07 18.78 -3.13
N ALA A 9 -9.35 18.39 -3.11
CA ALA A 9 -9.76 17.03 -2.77
C ALA A 9 -9.18 15.97 -3.71
N LYS A 10 -8.88 16.31 -4.98
CA LYS A 10 -8.31 15.40 -5.97
C LYS A 10 -6.86 15.02 -5.67
N PHE A 11 -6.14 15.79 -4.85
CA PHE A 11 -4.76 15.44 -4.47
C PHE A 11 -4.66 14.12 -3.70
N VAL A 12 -5.76 13.62 -3.12
CA VAL A 12 -5.76 12.30 -2.47
C VAL A 12 -5.35 11.17 -3.41
N TRP A 13 -5.70 11.27 -4.69
CA TRP A 13 -5.25 10.32 -5.70
C TRP A 13 -3.73 10.33 -5.88
N LEU A 14 -3.12 11.51 -5.79
CA LEU A 14 -1.67 11.64 -5.85
C LEU A 14 -1.00 11.02 -4.62
N PHE A 15 -1.56 11.20 -3.42
CA PHE A 15 -1.07 10.53 -2.21
C PHE A 15 -1.23 9.01 -2.28
N ALA A 16 -2.35 8.53 -2.82
CA ALA A 16 -2.59 7.11 -3.01
C ALA A 16 -1.60 6.51 -4.03
N LEU A 17 -1.36 7.20 -5.15
CA LEU A 17 -0.35 6.81 -6.14
C LEU A 17 1.07 6.84 -5.54
N ALA A 18 1.40 7.89 -4.79
CA ALA A 18 2.68 8.00 -4.10
C ALA A 18 2.87 6.87 -3.09
N ALA A 19 1.83 6.45 -2.37
CA ALA A 19 1.90 5.30 -1.47
C ALA A 19 2.28 4.01 -2.20
N VAL A 20 1.73 3.77 -3.41
CA VAL A 20 2.09 2.60 -4.23
C VAL A 20 3.53 2.70 -4.70
N LEU A 21 3.94 3.84 -5.27
CA LEU A 21 5.29 4.02 -5.80
C LEU A 21 6.37 3.97 -4.71
N LEU A 22 6.14 4.66 -3.59
CA LEU A 22 7.04 4.63 -2.43
C LEU A 22 7.02 3.25 -1.76
N GLY A 23 5.87 2.58 -1.70
CA GLY A 23 5.77 1.21 -1.22
C GLY A 23 6.63 0.26 -2.05
N ALA A 24 6.50 0.29 -3.38
CA ALA A 24 7.34 -0.49 -4.28
C ALA A 24 8.83 -0.13 -4.12
N GLY A 25 9.15 1.16 -4.05
CA GLY A 25 10.52 1.66 -3.83
C GLY A 25 11.12 1.24 -2.48
N SER A 26 10.30 1.10 -1.45
CA SER A 26 10.75 0.72 -0.11
C SER A 26 11.36 -0.69 -0.06
N GLY A 27 10.99 -1.57 -0.99
CA GLY A 27 11.59 -2.90 -1.10
C GLY A 27 13.09 -2.85 -1.40
N TYR A 28 13.55 -1.87 -2.18
CA TYR A 28 14.98 -1.69 -2.46
C TYR A 28 15.74 -1.18 -1.24
N VAL A 29 15.14 -0.24 -0.50
CA VAL A 29 15.76 0.37 0.70
C VAL A 29 15.82 -0.62 1.86
N THR A 30 14.82 -1.47 1.97
CA THR A 30 14.73 -2.49 3.03
C THR A 30 15.32 -3.84 2.62
N SER A 31 16.02 -3.89 1.47
CA SER A 31 16.71 -5.09 1.03
C SER A 31 17.78 -5.50 2.07
N GLY A 32 17.74 -6.77 2.48
CA GLY A 32 18.62 -7.30 3.53
C GLY A 32 18.18 -6.99 4.97
N MET A 33 17.10 -6.23 5.18
CA MET A 33 16.49 -6.08 6.51
C MET A 33 15.58 -7.27 6.83
N GLY A 34 15.33 -7.52 8.12
CA GLY A 34 14.37 -8.54 8.55
C GLY A 34 12.95 -8.26 8.02
N GLY A 35 12.22 -9.32 7.67
CA GLY A 35 10.90 -9.22 7.03
C GLY A 35 9.88 -8.37 7.82
N SER A 36 9.96 -8.37 9.15
CA SER A 36 9.13 -7.52 10.00
C SER A 36 9.36 -6.03 9.77
N VAL A 37 10.63 -5.62 9.58
CA VAL A 37 11.00 -4.22 9.35
C VAL A 37 10.56 -3.79 7.94
N ALA A 38 10.85 -4.61 6.93
CA ALA A 38 10.42 -4.34 5.56
C ALA A 38 8.89 -4.17 5.46
N SER A 39 8.15 -5.06 6.12
CA SER A 39 6.68 -5.00 6.18
C SER A 39 6.18 -3.76 6.91
N ALA A 40 6.78 -3.41 8.05
CA ALA A 40 6.41 -2.22 8.82
C ALA A 40 6.65 -0.92 8.04
N VAL A 41 7.75 -0.82 7.30
CA VAL A 41 8.04 0.33 6.43
C VAL A 41 6.99 0.41 5.33
N TYR A 42 6.74 -0.70 4.63
CA TYR A 42 5.79 -0.75 3.53
C TYR A 42 4.35 -0.36 3.95
N PHE A 43 3.80 -0.99 4.99
CA PHE A 43 2.46 -0.63 5.50
C PHE A 43 2.44 0.73 6.22
N GLY A 44 3.56 1.13 6.80
CA GLY A 44 3.76 2.46 7.37
C GLY A 44 3.62 3.56 6.32
N ILE A 45 4.18 3.37 5.13
CA ILE A 45 4.02 4.30 4.00
C ILE A 45 2.55 4.46 3.64
N PHE A 46 1.79 3.36 3.51
CA PHE A 46 0.35 3.42 3.23
C PHE A 46 -0.43 4.17 4.32
N SER A 47 -0.11 3.89 5.60
CA SER A 47 -0.74 4.54 6.75
C SER A 47 -0.46 6.04 6.79
N VAL A 48 0.81 6.43 6.65
CA VAL A 48 1.25 7.84 6.67
C VAL A 48 0.70 8.60 5.46
N SER A 49 0.76 8.01 4.27
CA SER A 49 0.18 8.61 3.06
C SER A 49 -1.33 8.80 3.20
N GLY A 50 -2.07 7.83 3.75
CA GLY A 50 -3.50 7.97 4.02
C GLY A 50 -3.81 9.08 5.03
N PHE A 51 -3.01 9.14 6.09
CA PHE A 51 -3.10 10.19 7.10
C PHE A 51 -2.86 11.58 6.49
N LEU A 52 -1.76 11.77 5.76
CA LEU A 52 -1.42 13.04 5.13
C LEU A 52 -2.45 13.42 4.06
N ALA A 53 -2.94 12.46 3.27
CA ALA A 53 -3.95 12.70 2.26
C ALA A 53 -5.21 13.34 2.86
N THR A 54 -5.69 12.83 3.98
CA THR A 54 -6.92 13.33 4.61
C THR A 54 -6.69 14.55 5.51
N LEU A 55 -5.50 14.69 6.09
CA LEU A 55 -5.13 15.85 6.88
C LEU A 55 -4.93 17.10 6.00
N LEU A 56 -4.24 16.97 4.86
CA LEU A 56 -3.80 18.10 4.04
C LEU A 56 -4.81 18.49 2.93
N THR A 57 -5.63 17.56 2.46
CA THR A 57 -6.63 17.85 1.42
C THR A 57 -7.98 18.25 1.99
N ARG A 58 -8.85 18.82 1.17
CA ARG A 58 -10.28 19.06 1.48
C ARG A 58 -11.17 17.84 1.26
N SER A 59 -10.60 16.66 0.98
CA SER A 59 -11.41 15.50 0.67
C SER A 59 -12.24 15.02 1.88
N LYS A 60 -13.37 14.39 1.56
CA LYS A 60 -14.13 13.57 2.51
C LYS A 60 -13.39 12.24 2.70
N VAL A 61 -13.42 11.71 3.92
CA VAL A 61 -12.78 10.42 4.27
C VAL A 61 -13.20 9.30 3.31
N GLY A 62 -14.46 9.26 2.87
CA GLY A 62 -14.94 8.26 1.90
C GLY A 62 -14.24 8.31 0.54
N MET A 63 -13.92 9.50 0.03
CA MET A 63 -13.15 9.64 -1.22
C MET A 63 -11.72 9.12 -1.04
N ALA A 64 -11.12 9.38 0.13
CA ALA A 64 -9.79 8.88 0.45
C ALA A 64 -9.75 7.37 0.62
N ILE A 65 -10.76 6.78 1.27
CA ILE A 65 -10.90 5.32 1.36
C ILE A 65 -11.01 4.71 -0.04
N GLY A 66 -11.81 5.29 -0.94
CA GLY A 66 -11.92 4.81 -2.32
C GLY A 66 -10.59 4.85 -3.08
N ALA A 67 -9.83 5.95 -2.94
CA ALA A 67 -8.52 6.08 -3.58
C ALA A 67 -7.51 5.06 -3.04
N PHE A 68 -7.47 4.85 -1.72
CA PHE A 68 -6.57 3.88 -1.11
C PHE A 68 -7.00 2.43 -1.37
N ALA A 69 -8.30 2.15 -1.53
CA ALA A 69 -8.77 0.83 -1.96
C ALA A 69 -8.28 0.47 -3.37
N LEU A 70 -8.32 1.44 -4.30
CA LEU A 70 -7.76 1.25 -5.64
C LEU A 70 -6.23 1.12 -5.62
N ALA A 71 -5.54 1.90 -4.79
CA ALA A 71 -4.10 1.75 -4.59
C ALA A 71 -3.73 0.36 -4.03
N SER A 72 -4.51 -0.17 -3.09
CA SER A 72 -4.34 -1.52 -2.55
C SER A 72 -4.53 -2.60 -3.60
N LEU A 73 -5.55 -2.47 -4.47
CA LEU A 73 -5.74 -3.38 -5.59
C LEU A 73 -4.58 -3.33 -6.58
N LEU A 74 -4.11 -2.13 -6.92
CA LEU A 74 -2.97 -1.96 -7.81
C LEU A 74 -1.71 -2.60 -7.21
N SER A 75 -1.48 -2.40 -5.92
CA SER A 75 -0.31 -2.98 -5.26
C SER A 75 -0.42 -4.49 -5.13
N ALA A 76 -1.59 -5.03 -4.80
CA ALA A 76 -1.82 -6.47 -4.76
C ALA A 76 -1.57 -7.12 -6.12
N GLY A 77 -2.06 -6.51 -7.20
CA GLY A 77 -1.78 -6.94 -8.57
C GLY A 77 -0.29 -6.91 -8.89
N GLY A 78 0.41 -5.84 -8.53
CA GLY A 78 1.87 -5.76 -8.72
C GLY A 78 2.64 -6.87 -7.99
N TYR A 79 2.32 -7.11 -6.71
CA TYR A 79 2.95 -8.17 -5.93
C TYR A 79 2.56 -9.57 -6.38
N TYR A 80 1.35 -9.77 -6.90
CA TYR A 80 0.95 -11.05 -7.53
C TYR A 80 1.94 -11.43 -8.62
N PHE A 81 2.15 -10.54 -9.60
CA PHE A 81 3.01 -10.85 -10.74
C PHE A 81 4.47 -11.03 -10.32
N LEU A 82 4.97 -10.17 -9.44
CA LEU A 82 6.35 -10.26 -8.93
C LEU A 82 6.62 -11.58 -8.21
N VAL A 83 5.73 -11.99 -7.32
CA VAL A 83 5.91 -13.22 -6.53
C VAL A 83 5.64 -14.45 -7.37
N ALA A 84 4.65 -14.41 -8.26
CA ALA A 84 4.35 -15.54 -9.14
C ALA A 84 5.54 -15.85 -10.06
N SER A 85 6.12 -14.82 -10.71
CA SER A 85 7.29 -15.01 -11.56
C SER A 85 8.51 -15.47 -10.78
N ALA A 86 8.81 -14.82 -9.65
CA ALA A 86 9.97 -15.18 -8.83
C ALA A 86 9.88 -16.60 -8.25
N THR A 87 8.68 -17.03 -7.85
CA THR A 87 8.45 -18.39 -7.34
C THR A 87 8.60 -19.42 -8.44
N GLN A 88 8.03 -19.14 -9.62
CA GLN A 88 8.17 -20.04 -10.77
C GLN A 88 9.65 -20.20 -11.15
N GLU A 89 10.38 -19.11 -11.32
CA GLU A 89 11.81 -19.11 -11.64
C GLU A 89 12.63 -19.86 -10.59
N ALA A 90 12.38 -19.63 -9.30
CA ALA A 90 13.07 -20.35 -8.23
C ALA A 90 12.77 -21.84 -8.24
N THR A 91 11.53 -22.23 -8.55
CA THR A 91 11.10 -23.63 -8.59
C THR A 91 11.73 -24.37 -9.77
N GLU A 92 11.79 -23.73 -10.95
CA GLU A 92 12.48 -24.25 -12.13
C GLU A 92 13.98 -24.40 -11.89
N ALA A 93 14.63 -23.42 -11.25
CA ALA A 93 16.05 -23.47 -10.92
C ALA A 93 16.43 -24.60 -9.96
N LEU A 94 15.49 -25.04 -9.11
CA LEU A 94 15.67 -26.18 -8.20
C LEU A 94 15.47 -27.55 -8.90
N GLY A 95 15.24 -27.56 -10.22
CA GLY A 95 15.12 -28.78 -11.02
C GLY A 95 13.75 -29.46 -10.91
N ALA A 96 12.72 -28.75 -10.45
CA ALA A 96 11.37 -29.28 -10.43
C ALA A 96 10.82 -29.40 -11.86
N THR A 97 10.38 -30.60 -12.22
CA THR A 97 9.83 -30.94 -13.56
C THR A 97 8.29 -30.88 -13.63
N GLY A 98 7.64 -30.43 -12.56
CA GLY A 98 6.18 -30.35 -12.43
C GLY A 98 5.58 -28.98 -12.74
N ASP A 99 4.34 -28.75 -12.30
CA ASP A 99 3.50 -27.58 -12.61
C ASP A 99 3.99 -26.29 -11.89
N THR A 100 5.20 -25.83 -12.25
CA THR A 100 5.89 -24.67 -11.65
C THR A 100 5.07 -23.38 -11.76
N GLY A 101 4.31 -23.24 -12.86
CA GLY A 101 3.36 -22.14 -13.05
C GLY A 101 2.21 -22.13 -12.04
N ALA A 102 1.66 -23.30 -11.70
CA ALA A 102 0.58 -23.40 -10.71
C ALA A 102 1.08 -23.05 -9.29
N LEU A 103 2.29 -23.49 -8.93
CA LEU A 103 2.95 -23.11 -7.68
C LEU A 103 3.23 -21.60 -7.62
N GLY A 104 3.73 -21.02 -8.72
CA GLY A 104 3.92 -19.59 -8.84
C GLY A 104 2.62 -18.80 -8.68
N ALA A 105 1.57 -19.18 -9.41
CA ALA A 105 0.26 -18.53 -9.31
C ALA A 105 -0.33 -18.62 -7.90
N PHE A 106 -0.19 -19.77 -7.22
CA PHE A 106 -0.65 -19.93 -5.84
C PHE A 106 0.10 -18.99 -4.88
N MET A 107 1.43 -18.98 -4.93
CA MET A 107 2.24 -18.10 -4.07
C MET A 107 2.01 -16.63 -4.35
N GLY A 108 1.89 -16.26 -5.63
CA GLY A 108 1.51 -14.92 -6.05
C GLY A 108 0.15 -14.53 -5.50
N GLY A 109 -0.85 -15.42 -5.61
CA GLY A 109 -2.20 -15.20 -5.10
C GLY A 109 -2.22 -14.99 -3.58
N PHE A 110 -1.52 -15.85 -2.84
CA PHE A 110 -1.41 -15.74 -1.38
C PHE A 110 -0.81 -14.40 -0.94
N VAL A 111 0.33 -14.00 -1.53
CA VAL A 111 0.97 -12.72 -1.20
C VAL A 111 0.10 -11.54 -1.63
N ALA A 112 -0.56 -11.61 -2.79
CA ALA A 112 -1.47 -10.58 -3.25
C ALA A 112 -2.62 -10.33 -2.27
N VAL A 113 -3.21 -11.39 -1.70
CA VAL A 113 -4.26 -11.28 -0.68
C VAL A 113 -3.74 -10.60 0.59
N ILE A 114 -2.55 -10.99 1.07
CA ILE A 114 -1.95 -10.36 2.26
C ILE A 114 -1.66 -8.88 2.02
N VAL A 115 -1.05 -8.55 0.87
CA VAL A 115 -0.74 -7.17 0.49
C VAL A 115 -2.03 -6.37 0.34
N LEU A 116 -3.07 -6.92 -0.29
CA LEU A 116 -4.37 -6.28 -0.44
C LEU A 116 -4.96 -5.91 0.92
N VAL A 117 -5.09 -6.90 1.82
CA VAL A 117 -5.71 -6.69 3.14
C VAL A 117 -4.86 -5.75 3.98
N GLY A 118 -3.55 -5.97 4.05
CA GLY A 118 -2.64 -5.17 4.87
C GLY A 118 -2.58 -3.70 4.42
N THR A 119 -2.45 -3.44 3.10
CA THR A 119 -2.41 -2.07 2.58
C THR A 119 -3.75 -1.37 2.72
N LEU A 120 -4.86 -2.10 2.53
CA LEU A 120 -6.20 -1.55 2.67
C LEU A 120 -6.46 -1.12 4.11
N VAL A 121 -6.16 -1.98 5.08
CA VAL A 121 -6.29 -1.68 6.50
C VAL A 121 -5.39 -0.51 6.89
N ALA A 122 -4.12 -0.51 6.47
CA ALA A 122 -3.18 0.58 6.71
C ALA A 122 -3.67 1.92 6.13
N GLY A 123 -4.07 1.93 4.86
CA GLY A 123 -4.57 3.13 4.18
C GLY A 123 -5.87 3.65 4.81
N ILE A 124 -6.82 2.78 5.14
CA ILE A 124 -8.07 3.17 5.82
C ILE A 124 -7.77 3.72 7.22
N ALA A 125 -6.94 3.04 8.01
CA ALA A 125 -6.56 3.51 9.34
C ALA A 125 -5.92 4.90 9.29
N GLY A 126 -4.99 5.12 8.35
CA GLY A 126 -4.38 6.40 8.08
C GLY A 126 -5.40 7.48 7.73
N THR A 127 -6.25 7.22 6.72
CA THR A 127 -7.25 8.19 6.24
C THR A 127 -8.30 8.56 7.30
N VAL A 128 -8.78 7.59 8.08
CA VAL A 128 -9.72 7.85 9.18
C VAL A 128 -9.05 8.68 10.28
N THR A 129 -7.81 8.34 10.64
CA THR A 129 -7.06 9.04 11.69
C THR A 129 -6.75 10.48 11.28
N GLY A 130 -6.28 10.71 10.04
CA GLY A 130 -6.01 12.05 9.52
C GLY A 130 -7.28 12.91 9.45
N GLY A 131 -8.40 12.33 9.04
CA GLY A 131 -9.70 12.99 9.05
C GLY A 131 -10.16 13.39 10.45
N ARG A 132 -9.98 12.52 11.46
CA ARG A 132 -10.29 12.83 12.87
C ARG A 132 -9.38 13.93 13.41
N PHE A 133 -8.09 13.87 13.11
CA PHE A 133 -7.12 14.85 13.58
C PHE A 133 -7.39 16.24 13.00
N ARG A 134 -7.69 16.33 11.69
CA ARG A 134 -8.11 17.58 11.04
C ARG A 134 -9.33 18.21 11.71
N LYS A 135 -10.34 17.41 12.05
CA LYS A 135 -11.54 17.90 12.76
C LYS A 135 -11.21 18.45 14.15
N LYS A 136 -10.33 17.77 14.90
CA LYS A 136 -9.88 18.25 16.21
C LYS A 136 -9.15 19.58 16.11
N LEU A 137 -8.28 19.73 15.12
CA LEU A 137 -7.53 20.97 14.90
C LEU A 137 -8.39 22.13 14.43
N ALA A 138 -9.48 21.88 13.69
CA ALA A 138 -10.43 22.91 13.31
C ALA A 138 -11.36 23.36 14.45
N ALA A 139 -11.40 22.60 15.56
CA ALA A 139 -12.21 22.88 16.74
C ALA A 139 -11.41 23.49 17.91
N ALA A 140 -10.09 23.65 17.74
CA ALA A 140 -9.16 24.27 18.68
C ALA A 140 -8.79 25.68 18.20
#